data_AF-A0A6A7YXD4-F1
#
_entry.id   AF-A0A6A7YXD4-F1
#
_cell.length_a   1.000
_cell.length_b   1.000
_cell.length_c   1.000
_cell.angle_alpha   90.00
_cell.angle_beta   90.00
_cell.angle_gamma   90.00
#
_symmetry.space_group_name_H-M   'P 1'
#
loop_
_entity.id
_entity.type
_entity.pdbx_description
1 polymer ?
#
loop_
_entity_poly.entity_id
_entity_poly.type
_entity_poly.pdbx_seq_one_letter_code
_entity_poly.pdbx_strand_id
1 'polypeptide(L)'
;MRRALLLALSLLAIPAVQAADLQPFTASYTADWKQLPMSGSAERSLTKNSDGNWTLNFKASMMIASLTETSTFKVENNSLLPLTYTFERGGLGKAKKVNLDFDWATKMVTGTENKDPVKLPLISGMLDKSTYQLALQRDVAAGKKSMSYQVVEGEDVDTYDFRVLGPEKVETKAGSIDAIKVERVRDPTKNKRTTVMWFAPKWDSLLVRLQQVETDGKEYNIMLLDGTVGGKTVKGD
;
A
#
# COMPACT_ATOMS: atom_id res chain seq x y z
N MET A 1 64.90 -0.94 17.64
CA MET A 1 63.92 -0.10 16.91
C MET A 1 62.68 -0.94 16.60
N ARG A 2 61.64 -0.89 17.43
CA ARG A 2 60.35 -1.56 17.15
C ARG A 2 59.28 -0.49 17.15
N ARG A 3 58.83 -0.09 15.96
CA ARG A 3 57.70 0.84 15.79
C ARG A 3 56.42 0.03 15.94
N ALA A 4 55.74 0.18 17.06
CA ALA A 4 54.39 -0.33 17.24
C ALA A 4 53.42 0.62 16.52
N LEU A 5 52.79 0.14 15.45
CA LEU A 5 51.70 0.85 14.78
C LEU A 5 50.42 0.59 15.61
N LEU A 6 49.92 1.62 16.28
CA LEU A 6 48.58 1.64 16.87
C LEU A 6 47.56 1.79 15.73
N LEU A 7 46.88 0.69 15.37
CA LEU A 7 45.66 0.78 14.55
C LEU A 7 44.53 1.29 15.46
N ALA A 8 44.16 2.56 15.28
CA ALA A 8 42.92 3.10 15.83
C ALA A 8 41.75 2.52 15.03
N LEU A 9 41.07 1.53 15.59
CA LEU A 9 39.83 0.97 15.05
C LEU A 9 38.70 1.97 15.34
N SER A 10 38.51 2.95 14.46
CA SER A 10 37.31 3.79 14.49
C SER A 10 36.12 2.92 14.09
N LEU A 11 35.34 2.43 15.07
CA LEU A 11 34.02 1.89 14.82
C LEU A 11 33.17 2.99 14.19
N LEU A 12 33.00 2.91 12.86
CA LEU A 12 31.89 3.56 12.19
C LEU A 12 30.62 2.91 12.76
N ALA A 13 30.03 3.56 13.77
CA ALA A 13 28.66 3.28 14.16
C ALA A 13 27.80 3.60 12.94
N ILE A 14 27.53 2.58 12.12
CA ILE A 14 26.50 2.66 11.09
C ILE A 14 25.23 2.99 11.88
N PRO A 15 24.61 4.16 11.70
CA PRO A 15 23.32 4.40 12.32
C PRO A 15 22.42 3.29 11.79
N ALA A 16 21.99 2.40 12.67
CA ALA A 16 20.91 1.50 12.35
C ALA A 16 19.74 2.42 12.02
N VAL A 17 19.44 2.54 10.72
CA VAL A 17 18.23 3.20 10.25
C VAL A 17 17.11 2.29 10.72
N GLN A 18 16.71 2.48 11.97
CA GLN A 18 15.56 1.81 12.53
C GLN A 18 14.38 2.35 11.73
N ALA A 19 13.80 1.49 10.91
CA ALA A 19 12.60 1.83 10.19
C ALA A 19 11.57 2.30 11.22
N ALA A 20 10.97 3.46 10.95
CA ALA A 20 10.03 4.07 11.87
C ALA A 20 8.91 3.07 12.21
N ASP A 21 8.52 3.05 13.49
CA ASP A 21 7.40 2.25 13.94
C ASP A 21 6.15 2.64 13.19
N LEU A 22 5.39 1.63 12.76
CA LEU A 22 4.17 1.81 12.01
C LEU A 22 3.17 2.66 12.81
N GLN A 23 2.64 3.72 12.19
CA GLN A 23 1.69 4.62 12.84
C GLN A 23 0.25 4.27 12.44
N PRO A 24 -0.70 4.20 13.40
CA PRO A 24 -2.12 4.14 13.07
C PRO A 24 -2.55 5.36 12.26
N PHE A 25 -3.44 5.16 11.30
CA PHE A 25 -3.97 6.27 10.51
C PHE A 25 -5.44 6.04 10.11
N THR A 26 -6.09 7.14 9.77
CA THR A 26 -7.35 7.18 9.02
C THR A 26 -7.20 8.15 7.85
N ALA A 27 -7.80 7.84 6.71
CA ALA A 27 -7.79 8.72 5.55
C ALA A 27 -9.10 8.57 4.77
N SER A 28 -9.74 9.69 4.51
CA SER A 28 -10.92 9.79 3.67
C SER A 28 -10.50 10.37 2.33
N TYR A 29 -11.12 9.90 1.25
CA TYR A 29 -10.79 10.28 -0.11
C TYR A 29 -12.05 10.61 -0.90
N THR A 30 -11.93 11.61 -1.77
CA THR A 30 -12.88 11.81 -2.87
C THR A 30 -12.52 10.87 -4.01
N ALA A 31 -13.49 10.17 -4.59
CA ALA A 31 -13.33 9.45 -5.84
C ALA A 31 -14.02 10.23 -6.96
N ASP A 32 -13.21 10.91 -7.79
CA ASP A 32 -13.67 11.65 -8.95
C ASP A 32 -13.48 10.79 -10.22
N TRP A 33 -14.57 10.67 -10.98
CA TRP A 33 -14.54 10.12 -12.32
C TRP A 33 -14.84 11.26 -13.30
N LYS A 34 -13.80 11.75 -13.98
CA LYS A 34 -13.86 12.90 -14.92
C LYS A 34 -15.00 12.88 -15.94
N GLN A 35 -15.59 11.72 -16.23
CA GLN A 35 -16.56 11.49 -17.29
C GLN A 35 -18.01 11.35 -16.78
N LEU A 36 -18.26 11.33 -15.46
CA LEU A 36 -19.62 11.26 -14.89
C LEU A 36 -19.77 12.18 -13.68
N PRO A 37 -20.94 12.80 -13.46
CA PRO A 37 -21.23 13.65 -12.31
C PRO A 37 -21.40 12.87 -10.98
N MET A 38 -20.85 11.65 -10.89
CA MET A 38 -21.00 10.78 -9.72
C MET A 38 -19.77 10.87 -8.82
N SER A 39 -19.94 11.42 -7.62
CA SER A 39 -18.93 11.38 -6.56
C SER A 39 -19.03 10.06 -5.79
N GLY A 40 -17.89 9.38 -5.63
CA GLY A 40 -17.73 8.30 -4.68
C GLY A 40 -16.95 8.76 -3.45
N SER A 41 -17.06 8.00 -2.38
CA SER A 41 -16.18 8.12 -1.20
C SER A 41 -15.32 6.88 -1.08
N ALA A 42 -14.11 7.08 -0.54
CA ALA A 42 -13.31 5.97 -0.06
C ALA A 42 -12.69 6.31 1.30
N GLU A 43 -12.52 5.29 2.13
CA GLU A 43 -11.94 5.38 3.45
C GLU A 43 -10.87 4.30 3.57
N ARG A 44 -9.75 4.65 4.21
CA ARG A 44 -8.68 3.72 4.54
C ARG A 44 -8.28 3.91 5.99
N SER A 45 -8.04 2.83 6.72
CA SER A 45 -7.57 2.91 8.09
C SER A 45 -6.58 1.81 8.43
N LEU A 46 -5.65 2.14 9.31
CA LEU A 46 -4.69 1.21 9.88
C LEU A 46 -4.76 1.29 11.39
N THR A 47 -5.04 0.14 12.01
CA THR A 47 -5.27 0.04 13.46
C THR A 47 -4.35 -1.02 14.05
N LYS A 48 -3.73 -0.71 15.20
CA LYS A 48 -3.04 -1.71 16.01
C LYS A 48 -4.05 -2.40 16.92
N ASN A 49 -4.12 -3.72 16.83
CA ASN A 49 -5.05 -4.54 17.60
C ASN A 49 -4.48 -4.82 19.01
N SER A 50 -5.33 -5.27 19.93
CA SER A 50 -4.94 -5.61 21.31
C SER A 50 -4.03 -6.83 21.42
N ASP A 51 -4.06 -7.72 20.43
CA ASP A 51 -3.18 -8.90 20.31
C ASP A 51 -1.80 -8.57 19.73
N GLY A 52 -1.55 -7.31 19.38
CA GLY A 52 -0.30 -6.83 18.78
C GLY A 52 -0.25 -6.92 17.25
N ASN A 53 -1.24 -7.55 16.61
CA ASN A 53 -1.39 -7.55 15.16
C ASN A 53 -1.93 -6.20 14.66
N TRP A 54 -1.98 -6.03 13.36
CA TRP A 54 -2.51 -4.84 12.69
C TRP A 54 -3.67 -5.22 11.78
N THR A 55 -4.62 -4.31 11.66
CA THR A 55 -5.71 -4.40 10.70
C THR A 55 -5.66 -3.20 9.76
N LEU A 56 -5.56 -3.46 8.46
CA LEU A 56 -5.67 -2.48 7.39
C LEU A 56 -7.03 -2.65 6.71
N ASN A 57 -7.86 -1.61 6.74
CA ASN A 57 -9.16 -1.59 6.09
C ASN A 57 -9.17 -0.59 4.94
N PHE A 58 -9.91 -0.93 3.90
CA PHE A 58 -10.29 -0.03 2.83
C PHE A 58 -11.75 -0.25 2.47
N LYS A 59 -12.48 0.84 2.29
CA LYS A 59 -13.87 0.83 1.83
C LYS A 59 -14.03 1.89 0.77
N ALA A 60 -14.70 1.56 -0.31
CA ALA A 60 -15.13 2.52 -1.32
C ALA A 60 -16.59 2.31 -1.65
N SER A 61 -17.32 3.40 -1.86
CA SER A 61 -18.72 3.38 -2.25
C SER A 61 -19.04 4.45 -3.28
N MET A 62 -19.84 4.05 -4.26
CA MET A 62 -20.52 4.89 -5.23
C MET A 62 -22.01 4.50 -5.23
N MET A 63 -22.88 5.31 -5.84
CA MET A 63 -24.34 5.12 -5.81
C MET A 63 -24.81 3.69 -6.15
N ILE A 64 -24.08 2.98 -7.01
CA ILE A 64 -24.44 1.67 -7.55
C ILE A 64 -23.37 0.59 -7.32
N ALA A 65 -22.29 0.88 -6.58
CA ALA A 65 -21.16 -0.04 -6.43
C ALA A 65 -20.48 0.14 -5.08
N SER A 66 -20.00 -0.96 -4.51
CA SER A 66 -19.22 -0.93 -3.28
C SER A 66 -18.04 -1.88 -3.36
N LEU A 67 -17.01 -1.57 -2.59
CA LEU A 67 -15.81 -2.36 -2.43
C LEU A 67 -15.37 -2.28 -0.97
N THR A 68 -15.10 -3.42 -0.37
CA THR A 68 -14.49 -3.54 0.97
C THR A 68 -13.29 -4.46 0.89
N GLU A 69 -12.22 -4.09 1.56
CA GLU A 69 -10.98 -4.85 1.63
C GLU A 69 -10.44 -4.76 3.07
N THR A 70 -10.09 -5.90 3.65
CA THR A 70 -9.53 -5.98 5.00
C THR A 70 -8.34 -6.93 4.98
N SER A 71 -7.19 -6.49 5.48
CA SER A 71 -6.04 -7.35 5.73
C SER A 71 -5.66 -7.29 7.20
N THR A 72 -5.43 -8.45 7.81
CA THR A 72 -4.75 -8.54 9.10
C THR A 72 -3.33 -9.02 8.88
N PHE A 73 -2.38 -8.46 9.62
CA PHE A 73 -0.96 -8.80 9.47
C PHE A 73 -0.20 -8.56 10.77
N LYS A 74 0.96 -9.18 10.89
CA LYS A 74 1.94 -8.84 11.93
C LYS A 74 3.17 -8.18 11.33
N VAL A 75 3.91 -7.45 12.16
CA VAL A 75 5.21 -6.90 11.81
C VAL A 75 6.28 -7.69 12.58
N GLU A 76 7.20 -8.33 11.86
CA GLU A 76 8.27 -9.13 12.44
C GLU A 76 9.57 -8.87 11.68
N ASN A 77 10.66 -8.54 12.38
CA ASN A 77 11.94 -8.18 11.78
C ASN A 77 11.82 -7.13 10.67
N ASN A 78 10.95 -6.14 10.88
CA ASN A 78 10.62 -5.08 9.93
C ASN A 78 9.85 -5.51 8.67
N SER A 79 9.50 -6.78 8.53
CA SER A 79 8.68 -7.34 7.45
C SER A 79 7.21 -7.36 7.81
N LEU A 80 6.36 -7.07 6.83
CA LEU A 80 4.92 -7.27 6.93
C LEU A 80 4.62 -8.73 6.60
N LEU A 81 3.92 -9.42 7.51
CA LEU A 81 3.49 -10.80 7.33
C LEU A 81 1.95 -10.84 7.36
N PRO A 82 1.28 -10.85 6.19
CA PRO A 82 -0.16 -11.08 6.09
C PRO A 82 -0.59 -12.31 6.88
N LEU A 83 -1.76 -12.24 7.50
CA LEU A 83 -2.38 -13.34 8.23
C LEU A 83 -3.71 -13.71 7.57
N THR A 84 -4.57 -12.70 7.34
CA THR A 84 -5.81 -12.88 6.59
C THR A 84 -6.01 -11.72 5.62
N TYR A 85 -6.67 -12.01 4.50
CA TYR A 85 -7.07 -11.00 3.52
C TYR A 85 -8.48 -11.30 3.02
N THR A 86 -9.36 -10.32 3.11
CA THR A 86 -10.71 -10.39 2.54
C THR A 86 -10.94 -9.23 1.58
N PHE A 87 -11.65 -9.52 0.51
CA PHE A 87 -12.05 -8.54 -0.49
C PHE A 87 -13.45 -8.85 -0.96
N GLU A 88 -14.30 -7.85 -1.03
CA GLU A 88 -15.64 -7.97 -1.60
C GLU A 88 -15.93 -6.75 -2.46
N ARG A 89 -16.35 -6.98 -3.70
CA ARG A 89 -16.86 -5.97 -4.60
C ARG A 89 -18.25 -6.37 -5.07
N GLY A 90 -19.22 -5.48 -4.89
CA GLY A 90 -20.62 -5.67 -5.27
C GLY A 90 -21.21 -4.48 -6.01
N GLY A 91 -22.45 -4.61 -6.46
CA GLY A 91 -23.18 -3.60 -7.23
C GLY A 91 -23.15 -3.83 -8.75
N LEU A 92 -23.30 -2.76 -9.54
CA LEU A 92 -23.30 -2.81 -11.01
C LEU A 92 -21.89 -3.13 -11.54
N GLY A 93 -21.66 -4.42 -11.83
CA GLY A 93 -20.41 -4.95 -12.37
C GLY A 93 -20.23 -6.43 -12.02
N LYS A 94 -19.09 -7.01 -12.40
CA LYS A 94 -18.75 -8.39 -11.98
C LYS A 94 -18.43 -8.38 -10.49
N ALA A 95 -19.33 -8.96 -9.70
CA ALA A 95 -19.09 -9.24 -8.29
C ALA A 95 -17.81 -10.07 -8.13
N LYS A 96 -17.03 -9.76 -7.09
CA LYS A 96 -15.83 -10.51 -6.76
C LYS A 96 -15.74 -10.63 -5.25
N LYS A 97 -15.50 -11.84 -4.76
CA LYS A 97 -15.21 -12.12 -3.35
C LYS A 97 -13.90 -12.89 -3.26
N VAL A 98 -13.01 -12.52 -2.35
CA VAL A 98 -11.76 -13.23 -2.09
C VAL A 98 -11.58 -13.34 -0.60
N ASN A 99 -11.21 -14.52 -0.11
CA ASN A 99 -10.78 -14.75 1.26
C ASN A 99 -9.49 -15.56 1.20
N LEU A 100 -8.43 -15.09 1.86
CA LEU A 100 -7.14 -15.76 1.91
C LEU A 100 -6.65 -15.82 3.35
N ASP A 101 -6.09 -16.95 3.71
CA ASP A 101 -5.40 -17.23 4.97
C ASP A 101 -3.93 -17.53 4.66
N PHE A 102 -3.03 -16.80 5.32
CA PHE A 102 -1.59 -16.90 5.15
C PHE A 102 -0.99 -17.64 6.34
N ASP A 103 -0.81 -18.96 6.19
CA ASP A 103 -0.25 -19.81 7.23
C ASP A 103 1.28 -19.89 7.07
N TRP A 104 1.98 -19.08 7.87
CA TRP A 104 3.44 -19.05 7.92
C TRP A 104 4.07 -20.29 8.57
N ALA A 105 3.31 -21.05 9.37
CA ALA A 105 3.80 -22.28 9.98
C ALA A 105 3.82 -23.43 8.95
N THR A 106 2.74 -23.58 8.18
CA THR A 106 2.66 -24.59 7.11
C THR A 106 3.21 -24.11 5.76
N LYS A 107 3.53 -22.81 5.64
CA LYS A 107 4.04 -22.15 4.43
C LYS A 107 3.08 -22.28 3.25
N MET A 108 1.80 -22.06 3.52
CA MET A 108 0.73 -22.12 2.52
C MET A 108 -0.19 -20.91 2.62
N VAL A 109 -0.65 -20.43 1.47
CA VAL A 109 -1.84 -19.58 1.35
C VAL A 109 -3.01 -20.46 0.95
N THR A 110 -4.10 -20.38 1.69
CA THR A 110 -5.34 -21.10 1.39
C THR A 110 -6.53 -20.15 1.37
N GLY A 111 -7.62 -20.53 0.72
CA GLY A 111 -8.85 -19.73 0.78
C GLY A 111 -9.73 -19.93 -0.44
N THR A 112 -10.41 -18.87 -0.86
CA THR A 112 -11.29 -18.88 -2.03
C THR A 112 -11.23 -17.59 -2.83
N GLU A 113 -11.27 -17.72 -4.16
CA GLU A 113 -11.70 -16.64 -5.06
C GLU A 113 -13.10 -17.00 -5.58
N ASN A 114 -14.09 -16.22 -5.17
CA ASN A 114 -15.51 -16.48 -5.36
C ASN A 114 -15.93 -17.83 -4.75
N LYS A 115 -15.87 -18.90 -5.55
CA LYS A 115 -16.16 -20.29 -5.15
C LYS A 115 -14.99 -21.22 -5.41
N ASP A 116 -13.99 -20.74 -6.12
CA ASP A 116 -12.86 -21.54 -6.57
C ASP A 116 -11.79 -21.56 -5.45
N PRO A 117 -11.26 -22.74 -5.10
CA PRO A 117 -10.34 -22.88 -3.98
C PRO A 117 -8.96 -22.31 -4.34
N VAL A 118 -8.40 -21.53 -3.42
CA VAL A 118 -7.02 -21.06 -3.50
C VAL A 118 -6.13 -21.97 -2.68
N LYS A 119 -5.00 -22.40 -3.27
CA LYS A 119 -3.93 -23.10 -2.56
C LYS A 119 -2.58 -22.82 -3.21
N LEU A 120 -1.75 -22.03 -2.55
CA LEU A 120 -0.46 -21.56 -3.08
C LEU A 120 0.66 -21.75 -2.05
N PRO A 121 1.90 -22.07 -2.45
CA PRO A 121 3.05 -21.98 -1.56
C PRO A 121 3.24 -20.55 -1.05
N LEU A 122 3.45 -20.40 0.26
CA LEU A 122 3.78 -19.12 0.89
C LEU A 122 5.29 -19.02 1.08
N ILE A 123 5.93 -18.10 0.36
CA ILE A 123 7.35 -17.79 0.50
C ILE A 123 7.58 -16.45 1.20
N SER A 124 8.78 -16.27 1.72
CA SER A 124 9.16 -15.05 2.43
C SER A 124 8.98 -13.81 1.56
N GLY A 125 8.37 -12.76 2.13
CA GLY A 125 8.16 -11.48 1.47
C GLY A 125 6.92 -11.40 0.56
N MET A 126 6.13 -12.46 0.47
CA MET A 126 4.82 -12.37 -0.20
C MET A 126 3.85 -11.50 0.59
N LEU A 127 3.07 -10.71 -0.14
CA LEU A 127 2.12 -9.76 0.39
C LEU A 127 0.73 -10.02 -0.21
N ASP A 128 -0.30 -9.54 0.46
CA ASP A 128 -1.64 -9.44 -0.11
C ASP A 128 -1.85 -8.07 -0.80
N LYS A 129 -3.01 -7.88 -1.42
CA LYS A 129 -3.33 -6.66 -2.19
C LYS A 129 -3.41 -5.38 -1.35
N SER A 130 -3.57 -5.50 -0.04
CA SER A 130 -3.56 -4.39 0.91
C SER A 130 -2.17 -4.15 1.51
N THR A 131 -1.48 -5.21 1.93
CA THR A 131 -0.17 -5.09 2.59
C THR A 131 0.96 -4.70 1.64
N TYR A 132 0.88 -5.00 0.33
CA TYR A 132 1.88 -4.43 -0.62
C TYR A 132 1.82 -2.91 -0.66
N GLN A 133 0.63 -2.33 -0.54
CA GLN A 133 0.46 -0.88 -0.59
C GLN A 133 1.09 -0.23 0.65
N LEU A 134 1.00 -0.90 1.80
CA LEU A 134 1.66 -0.45 3.01
C LEU A 134 3.18 -0.64 2.93
N ALA A 135 3.67 -1.76 2.37
CA ALA A 135 5.09 -1.95 2.11
C ALA A 135 5.64 -0.86 1.18
N LEU A 136 4.89 -0.50 0.13
CA LEU A 136 5.21 0.59 -0.79
C LEU A 136 5.32 1.93 -0.07
N GLN A 137 4.34 2.29 0.76
CA GLN A 137 4.37 3.49 1.59
C GLN A 137 5.63 3.55 2.47
N ARG A 138 5.97 2.45 3.16
CA ARG A 138 7.16 2.35 4.01
C ARG A 138 8.46 2.46 3.23
N ASP A 139 8.53 1.83 2.06
CA ASP A 139 9.71 1.86 1.20
C ASP A 139 9.95 3.25 0.59
N VAL A 140 8.88 3.98 0.26
CA VAL A 140 8.95 5.39 -0.14
C VAL A 140 9.44 6.26 1.02
N ALA A 141 8.93 6.04 2.24
CA ALA A 141 9.41 6.73 3.44
C ALA A 141 10.90 6.47 3.70
N ALA A 142 11.37 5.25 3.43
CA ALA A 142 12.78 4.87 3.51
C ALA A 142 13.65 5.40 2.34
N GLY A 143 13.05 6.14 1.40
CA GLY A 143 13.77 6.77 0.29
C GLY A 143 14.15 5.84 -0.85
N LYS A 144 13.61 4.60 -0.90
CA LYS A 144 13.84 3.67 -2.01
C LYS A 144 13.36 4.29 -3.33
N LYS A 145 14.04 3.96 -4.43
CA LYS A 145 13.76 4.51 -5.78
C LYS A 145 13.10 3.53 -6.73
N SER A 146 13.26 2.23 -6.48
CA SER A 146 12.61 1.15 -7.20
C SER A 146 12.25 0.03 -6.22
N MET A 147 11.08 -0.57 -6.41
CA MET A 147 10.54 -1.58 -5.52
C MET A 147 9.84 -2.66 -6.34
N SER A 148 9.89 -3.91 -5.88
CA SER A 148 9.24 -5.05 -6.51
C SER A 148 8.64 -5.93 -5.42
N TYR A 149 7.40 -6.37 -5.60
CA TYR A 149 6.67 -7.17 -4.59
C TYR A 149 6.01 -8.38 -5.24
N GLN A 150 6.08 -9.53 -4.58
CA GLN A 150 5.26 -10.70 -4.89
C GLN A 150 3.91 -10.55 -4.20
N VAL A 151 2.83 -10.46 -4.97
CA VAL A 151 1.49 -10.17 -4.46
C VAL A 151 0.55 -11.34 -4.78
N VAL A 152 -0.09 -11.90 -3.76
CA VAL A 152 -1.12 -12.92 -3.95
C VAL A 152 -2.41 -12.28 -4.43
N GLU A 153 -2.92 -12.76 -5.56
CA GLU A 153 -4.14 -12.29 -6.22
C GLU A 153 -5.14 -13.42 -6.42
N GLY A 154 -5.73 -13.91 -5.33
CA GLY A 154 -6.63 -15.06 -5.41
C GLY A 154 -5.83 -16.32 -5.73
N GLU A 155 -6.05 -16.89 -6.92
CA GLU A 155 -5.41 -18.14 -7.35
C GLU A 155 -3.97 -17.98 -7.87
N ASP A 156 -3.53 -16.75 -8.13
CA ASP A 156 -2.22 -16.47 -8.73
C ASP A 156 -1.33 -15.60 -7.84
N VAL A 157 -0.05 -15.54 -8.19
CA VAL A 157 0.93 -14.59 -7.65
C VAL A 157 1.41 -13.71 -8.78
N ASP A 158 1.31 -12.39 -8.61
CA ASP A 158 1.82 -11.42 -9.58
C ASP A 158 2.99 -10.62 -9.00
N THR A 159 3.84 -10.11 -9.88
CA THR A 159 4.97 -9.23 -9.52
C THR A 159 4.59 -7.78 -9.77
N TYR A 160 4.63 -6.96 -8.73
CA TYR A 160 4.31 -5.55 -8.82
C TYR A 160 5.57 -4.71 -8.73
N ASP A 161 5.98 -4.14 -9.85
CA ASP A 161 7.14 -3.24 -9.93
C ASP A 161 6.73 -1.77 -9.83
N PHE A 162 7.55 -0.99 -9.12
CA PHE A 162 7.33 0.43 -8.90
C PHE A 162 8.62 1.23 -9.09
N ARG A 163 8.47 2.48 -9.50
CA ARG A 163 9.56 3.44 -9.63
C ARG A 163 9.16 4.81 -9.11
N VAL A 164 10.06 5.46 -8.38
CA VAL A 164 9.91 6.85 -7.94
C VAL A 164 10.19 7.79 -9.11
N LEU A 165 9.25 8.70 -9.37
CA LEU A 165 9.35 9.74 -10.39
C LEU A 165 9.92 11.05 -9.85
N GLY A 166 9.85 11.27 -8.53
CA GLY A 166 10.41 12.44 -7.85
C GLY A 166 9.41 13.16 -6.96
N PRO A 167 9.84 14.25 -6.32
CA PRO A 167 8.95 15.09 -5.52
C PRO A 167 7.98 15.88 -6.41
N GLU A 168 6.74 16.04 -5.95
CA GLU A 168 5.71 16.85 -6.59
C GLU A 168 4.76 17.41 -5.52
N LYS A 169 4.36 18.68 -5.67
CA LYS A 169 3.37 19.32 -4.81
C LYS A 169 1.96 18.97 -5.30
N VAL A 170 1.09 18.54 -4.38
CA VAL A 170 -0.27 18.07 -4.70
C VAL A 170 -1.30 18.91 -3.97
N GLU A 171 -2.22 19.51 -4.73
CA GLU A 171 -3.39 20.18 -4.17
C GLU A 171 -4.42 19.15 -3.72
N THR A 172 -4.84 19.24 -2.46
CA THR A 172 -5.88 18.37 -1.86
C THR A 172 -6.88 19.21 -1.07
N LYS A 173 -7.97 18.60 -0.59
CA LYS A 173 -8.90 19.30 0.31
C LYS A 173 -8.32 19.53 1.71
N ALA A 174 -7.28 18.78 2.08
CA ALA A 174 -6.52 18.98 3.31
C ALA A 174 -5.44 20.08 3.17
N GLY A 175 -5.31 20.71 2.01
CA GLY A 175 -4.31 21.74 1.69
C GLY A 175 -3.29 21.28 0.63
N SER A 176 -2.29 22.13 0.36
CA SER A 176 -1.20 21.83 -0.57
C SER A 176 -0.15 20.98 0.13
N ILE A 177 0.13 19.78 -0.38
CA ILE A 177 0.99 18.79 0.30
C ILE A 177 2.17 18.43 -0.60
N ASP A 178 3.39 18.52 -0.06
CA ASP A 178 4.58 17.97 -0.69
C ASP A 178 4.55 16.44 -0.65
N ALA A 179 4.67 15.80 -1.81
CA ALA A 179 4.59 14.36 -1.96
C ALA A 179 5.68 13.79 -2.86
N ILE A 180 5.90 12.48 -2.77
CA ILE A 180 6.76 11.70 -3.67
C ILE A 180 5.85 10.95 -4.65
N LYS A 181 6.03 11.24 -5.93
CA LYS A 181 5.33 10.61 -7.04
C LYS A 181 5.97 9.27 -7.38
N VAL A 182 5.14 8.24 -7.51
CA VAL A 182 5.54 6.86 -7.78
C VAL A 182 4.62 6.27 -8.83
N GLU A 183 5.17 5.57 -9.80
CA GLU A 183 4.40 4.84 -10.80
C GLU A 183 4.48 3.33 -10.58
N ARG A 184 3.41 2.61 -10.90
CA ARG A 184 3.46 1.17 -11.12
C ARG A 184 3.98 0.91 -12.53
N VAL A 185 5.11 0.22 -12.63
CA VAL A 185 5.75 -0.16 -13.89
C VAL A 185 5.05 -1.40 -14.43
N ARG A 186 4.69 -1.38 -15.71
CA ARG A 186 4.11 -2.50 -16.46
C ARG A 186 4.72 -2.51 -17.86
N ASP A 187 4.72 -3.67 -18.51
CA ASP A 187 5.07 -3.78 -19.93
C ASP A 187 3.98 -3.07 -20.77
N PRO A 188 4.28 -1.93 -21.41
CA PRO A 188 3.29 -1.15 -22.15
C PRO A 188 2.80 -1.87 -23.41
N THR A 189 3.52 -2.88 -23.89
CA THR A 189 3.10 -3.70 -25.03
C THR A 189 1.99 -4.69 -24.64
N LYS A 190 1.91 -5.06 -23.36
CA LYS A 190 0.93 -6.01 -22.82
C LYS A 190 -0.24 -5.31 -22.12
N ASN A 191 0.02 -4.18 -21.47
CA ASN A 191 -0.98 -3.48 -20.68
C ASN A 191 -0.76 -1.96 -20.72
N LYS A 192 -1.74 -1.23 -21.28
CA LYS A 192 -1.71 0.23 -21.39
C LYS A 192 -2.18 0.94 -20.12
N ARG A 193 -2.66 0.21 -19.10
CA ARG A 193 -3.12 0.80 -17.84
C ARG A 193 -1.96 1.47 -17.11
N THR A 194 -2.15 2.73 -16.74
CA THR A 194 -1.21 3.49 -15.92
C THR A 194 -1.75 3.65 -14.50
N THR A 195 -0.84 3.63 -13.52
CA THR A 195 -1.18 3.90 -12.12
C THR A 195 -0.06 4.76 -11.54
N VAL A 196 -0.42 5.93 -11.04
CA VAL A 196 0.49 6.87 -10.39
C VAL A 196 -0.05 7.20 -9.01
N MET A 197 0.84 7.26 -8.04
CA MET A 197 0.53 7.49 -6.63
C MET A 197 1.43 8.58 -6.08
N TRP A 198 0.92 9.36 -5.14
CA TRP A 198 1.66 10.42 -4.45
C TRP A 198 1.59 10.16 -2.96
N PHE A 199 2.76 10.02 -2.33
CA PHE A 199 2.90 9.72 -0.91
C PHE A 199 3.51 10.91 -0.18
N ALA A 200 2.90 11.37 0.92
CA ALA A 200 3.34 12.57 1.63
C ALA A 200 4.34 12.22 2.76
N PRO A 201 5.66 12.48 2.61
CA PRO A 201 6.67 12.01 3.57
C PRO A 201 6.47 12.56 4.98
N LYS A 202 5.97 13.79 5.11
CA LYS A 202 5.66 14.44 6.39
C LYS A 202 4.59 13.70 7.21
N TRP A 203 3.76 12.89 6.55
CA TRP A 203 2.63 12.17 7.12
C TRP A 203 2.82 10.65 7.02
N ASP A 204 4.02 10.17 7.40
CA ASP A 204 4.41 8.75 7.32
C ASP A 204 4.24 8.16 5.92
N SER A 205 4.50 8.97 4.88
CA SER A 205 4.26 8.63 3.48
C SER A 205 2.81 8.23 3.17
N LEU A 206 1.81 8.77 3.88
CA LEU A 206 0.40 8.55 3.57
C LEU A 206 0.10 8.83 2.08
N LEU A 207 -0.66 7.95 1.43
CA LEU A 207 -1.13 8.15 0.06
C LEU A 207 -2.09 9.36 0.03
N VAL A 208 -1.73 10.42 -0.68
CA VAL A 208 -2.54 11.66 -0.79
C VAL A 208 -3.25 11.81 -2.13
N ARG A 209 -2.77 11.09 -3.16
CA ARG A 209 -3.42 11.03 -4.47
C ARG A 209 -3.10 9.71 -5.15
N LEU A 210 -4.07 9.18 -5.88
CA LEU A 210 -3.90 8.10 -6.84
C LEU A 210 -4.59 8.50 -8.14
N GLN A 211 -3.88 8.34 -9.26
CA GLN A 211 -4.41 8.50 -10.59
C GLN A 211 -4.26 7.17 -11.33
N GLN A 212 -5.34 6.76 -11.99
CA GLN A 212 -5.35 5.56 -12.79
C GLN A 212 -6.03 5.83 -14.12
N VAL A 213 -5.36 5.43 -15.21
CA VAL A 213 -5.95 5.42 -16.55
C VAL A 213 -6.06 3.96 -16.97
N GLU A 214 -7.27 3.48 -17.22
CA GLU A 214 -7.54 2.14 -17.72
C GLU A 214 -7.20 2.00 -19.20
N THR A 215 -7.10 0.76 -19.69
CA THR A 215 -6.81 0.46 -21.10
C THR A 215 -7.85 1.03 -22.06
N ASP A 216 -9.10 1.19 -21.62
CA ASP A 216 -10.18 1.82 -22.38
C ASP A 216 -10.21 3.36 -22.28
N GLY A 217 -9.21 3.96 -21.61
CA GLY A 217 -9.07 5.40 -21.45
C GLY A 217 -9.88 6.00 -20.30
N LYS A 218 -10.64 5.20 -19.53
CA LYS A 218 -11.31 5.70 -18.32
C LYS A 218 -10.28 6.12 -17.29
N GLU A 219 -10.43 7.34 -16.78
CA GLU A 219 -9.54 7.93 -15.80
C GLU A 219 -10.24 8.06 -14.44
N TYR A 220 -9.60 7.53 -13.40
CA TYR A 220 -10.02 7.60 -12.01
C TYR A 220 -9.00 8.40 -11.20
N ASN A 221 -9.48 9.38 -10.44
CA ASN A 221 -8.65 10.13 -9.51
C ASN A 221 -9.21 9.96 -8.09
N ILE A 222 -8.34 9.50 -7.19
CA ILE A 222 -8.59 9.44 -5.76
C ILE A 222 -7.72 10.51 -5.13
N MET A 223 -8.31 11.40 -4.33
CA MET A 223 -7.62 12.53 -3.72
C MET A 223 -7.97 12.62 -2.25
N LEU A 224 -6.97 12.90 -1.41
CA LEU A 224 -7.18 13.05 0.03
C LEU A 224 -8.20 14.16 0.31
N LEU A 225 -9.22 13.78 1.07
CA LEU A 225 -10.20 14.70 1.63
C LEU A 225 -9.70 15.21 2.99
N ASP A 226 -9.48 14.27 3.91
CA ASP A 226 -9.00 14.48 5.27
C ASP A 226 -8.38 13.19 5.82
N GLY A 227 -7.76 13.28 7.00
CA GLY A 227 -7.20 12.11 7.66
C GLY A 227 -6.43 12.44 8.94
N THR A 228 -5.99 11.39 9.63
CA THR A 228 -5.10 11.47 10.78
C THR A 228 -3.97 10.45 10.65
N VAL A 229 -2.77 10.80 11.12
CA VAL A 229 -1.62 9.88 11.23
C VAL A 229 -1.03 10.04 12.63
N GLY A 230 -0.92 8.94 13.38
CA GLY A 230 -0.43 8.98 14.76
C GLY A 230 -1.23 9.93 15.66
N GLY A 231 -2.54 10.06 15.42
CA GLY A 231 -3.43 10.97 16.14
C GLY A 231 -3.34 12.46 15.74
N LYS A 232 -2.49 12.82 14.76
CA LYS A 232 -2.39 14.20 14.25
C LYS A 232 -3.18 14.36 12.97
N THR A 233 -3.98 15.42 12.86
CA THR A 233 -4.70 15.77 11.64
C THR A 233 -3.73 16.09 10.51
N VAL A 234 -3.92 15.44 9.37
CA VAL A 234 -3.16 15.71 8.14
C VAL A 234 -3.55 17.08 7.61
N LYS A 235 -2.56 17.94 7.38
CA LYS A 235 -2.73 19.27 6.78
C LYS A 235 -1.62 19.55 5.78
N GLY A 236 -1.98 20.24 4.71
CA GLY A 236 -1.04 20.89 3.81
C GLY A 236 -0.31 22.05 4.47
N ASP A 237 0.74 22.50 3.80
CA ASP A 237 1.54 23.66 4.20
C ASP A 237 0.86 24.98 3.84
#